data_AF-A0A8J9YFU6-F1
#
_entry.id   AF-A0A8J9YFU6-F1
#
_cell.length_a   1.000
_cell.length_b   1.000
_cell.length_c   1.000
_cell.angle_alpha   90.00
_cell.angle_beta   90.00
_cell.angle_gamma   90.00
#
_symmetry.space_group_name_H-M   'P 1'
#
loop_
_entity.id
_entity.type
_entity.pdbx_description
1 polymer ?
#
loop_
_entity_poly.entity_id
_entity_poly.type
_entity_poly.pdbx_seq_one_letter_code
_entity_poly.pdbx_strand_id
1 'polypeptide(L)'
;MYCWSVGLAALALRSSAVARGLARPAEVGAGGARAGPLTPLQRAEELLKAEMLTMLHYDALHDPPPGVDKKRLVQLQASHLAHLEAHPYEQFTAEELGAARAALAREADVVRAGMAHGDLGLDAYTQVWEECLAQVLFLPGQNRYTRANLASKKDRLESAEKKLEQNRSHMAKEAKKCSKMEKKLRVLTGGYQSRTASLVKQFQELQDQIEQANLELSTFKFLAEQEKAAIPRRVESLTDDVNRQTEREKVLQKRYAELQAELEDLHKGRQAKDAAPPKPVETDT
;
A
#
# COMPACT_ATOMS: atom_id res chain seq x y z
N MET A 1 43.64 2.15 -6.23
CA MET A 1 43.59 2.78 -4.90
C MET A 1 44.11 4.22 -4.88
N TYR A 2 45.21 4.56 -5.56
CA TYR A 2 45.74 5.95 -5.62
C TYR A 2 44.80 6.99 -6.26
N CYS A 3 43.94 6.61 -7.22
CA CYS A 3 43.01 7.55 -7.86
C CYS A 3 41.87 8.01 -6.91
N TRP A 4 41.50 7.19 -5.93
CA TRP A 4 40.48 7.54 -4.92
C TRP A 4 41.04 8.46 -3.82
N SER A 5 42.28 8.25 -3.40
CA SER A 5 42.91 9.07 -2.34
C SER A 5 43.24 10.48 -2.81
N VAL A 6 43.67 10.65 -4.08
CA VAL A 6 43.96 11.97 -4.67
C VAL A 6 42.67 12.79 -4.87
N GLY A 7 41.57 12.14 -5.26
CA GLY A 7 40.26 12.80 -5.37
C GLY A 7 39.72 13.31 -4.03
N LEU A 8 39.88 12.52 -2.95
CA LEU A 8 39.44 12.91 -1.60
C LEU A 8 40.24 14.08 -1.03
N ALA A 9 41.55 14.11 -1.25
CA ALA A 9 42.41 15.22 -0.80
C ALA A 9 42.09 16.53 -1.55
N ALA A 10 41.86 16.45 -2.87
CA ALA A 10 41.44 17.60 -3.67
C ALA A 10 40.03 18.10 -3.29
N LEU A 11 39.11 17.20 -2.93
CA LEU A 11 37.75 17.53 -2.48
C LEU A 11 37.74 18.20 -1.09
N ALA A 12 38.69 17.84 -0.21
CA ALA A 12 38.80 18.42 1.13
C ALA A 12 39.16 19.92 1.12
N LEU A 13 39.82 20.38 0.04
CA LEU A 13 40.13 21.79 -0.19
C LEU A 13 38.98 22.57 -0.85
N ARG A 14 37.92 21.88 -1.30
CA ARG A 14 36.74 22.51 -1.91
C ARG A 14 35.81 23.09 -0.86
N SER A 15 34.82 23.85 -1.32
CA SER A 15 33.77 24.37 -0.45
C SER A 15 33.08 23.24 0.33
N SER A 16 32.61 23.54 1.53
CA SER A 16 31.90 22.57 2.37
C SER A 16 30.63 22.03 1.69
N ALA A 17 30.02 22.83 0.81
CA ALA A 17 28.87 22.42 0.00
C ALA A 17 29.23 21.34 -1.03
N VAL A 18 30.38 21.48 -1.72
CA VAL A 18 30.92 20.47 -2.64
C VAL A 18 31.31 19.21 -1.87
N ALA A 19 32.09 19.36 -0.79
CA ALA A 19 32.61 18.24 -0.01
C ALA A 19 31.50 17.37 0.60
N ARG A 20 30.35 17.98 0.93
CA ARG A 20 29.18 17.29 1.51
C ARG A 20 28.12 16.90 0.48
N GLY A 21 28.33 17.20 -0.81
CA GLY A 21 27.37 16.91 -1.87
C GLY A 21 26.02 17.63 -1.70
N LEU A 22 26.01 18.83 -1.11
CA LEU A 22 24.79 19.58 -0.84
C LEU A 22 24.26 20.26 -2.11
N ALA A 23 22.96 20.60 -2.09
CA ALA A 23 22.32 21.31 -3.18
C ALA A 23 22.95 22.70 -3.38
N ARG A 24 23.26 23.02 -4.63
CA ARG A 24 23.90 24.27 -5.05
C ARG A 24 23.09 24.93 -6.17
N PRO A 25 23.11 26.26 -6.28
CA PRO A 25 22.35 26.96 -7.30
C PRO A 25 22.86 26.57 -8.70
N ALA A 26 21.91 26.29 -9.60
CA ALA A 26 22.23 25.99 -11.01
C ALA A 26 22.68 27.24 -11.79
N GLU A 27 22.32 28.43 -11.30
CA GLU A 27 22.65 29.71 -11.89
C GLU A 27 23.10 30.64 -10.77
N VAL A 28 24.30 31.20 -10.91
CA VAL A 28 24.89 32.10 -9.93
C VAL A 28 24.47 33.52 -10.33
N GLY A 29 23.71 34.20 -9.47
CA GLY A 29 23.27 35.56 -9.72
C GLY A 29 24.42 36.56 -9.58
N ALA A 30 24.34 37.68 -10.32
CA ALA A 30 25.24 38.81 -10.08
C ALA A 30 24.97 39.36 -8.68
N GLY A 31 25.96 39.30 -7.79
CA GLY A 31 25.86 39.85 -6.44
C GLY A 31 25.35 41.28 -6.47
N GLY A 32 24.24 41.54 -5.79
CA GLY A 32 23.73 42.90 -5.66
C GLY A 32 24.63 43.72 -4.75
N ALA A 33 25.62 44.42 -5.30
CA ALA A 33 26.46 45.35 -4.57
C ALA A 33 25.62 46.53 -4.06
N ARG A 34 25.72 46.84 -2.77
CA ARG A 34 25.06 48.02 -2.19
C ARG A 34 25.79 49.28 -2.65
N ALA A 35 25.04 50.25 -3.18
CA ALA A 35 25.57 51.55 -3.58
C ALA A 35 25.50 52.55 -2.40
N GLY A 36 26.61 53.26 -2.12
CA GLY A 36 26.71 54.32 -1.10
C GLY A 36 27.86 54.12 -0.10
N PRO A 37 28.08 55.07 0.83
CA PRO A 37 29.07 54.92 1.90
C PRO A 37 28.62 53.81 2.87
N LEU A 38 29.41 52.74 2.96
CA LEU A 38 29.14 51.55 3.76
C LEU A 38 29.76 51.68 5.16
N THR A 39 29.07 51.19 6.17
CA THR A 39 29.67 51.01 7.51
C THR A 39 30.75 49.92 7.46
N PRO A 40 31.69 49.89 8.43
CA PRO A 40 32.73 48.85 8.46
C PRO A 40 32.16 47.42 8.41
N LEU A 41 31.06 47.18 9.13
CA LEU A 41 30.36 45.88 9.13
C LEU A 41 29.75 45.56 7.75
N GLN A 42 29.11 46.54 7.12
CA GLN A 42 28.54 46.37 5.78
C GLN A 42 29.64 46.13 4.74
N ARG A 43 30.80 46.77 4.88
CA ARG A 43 31.95 46.52 4.01
C ARG A 43 32.47 45.09 4.17
N ALA A 44 32.54 44.57 5.39
CA ALA A 44 32.89 43.18 5.64
C ALA A 44 31.86 42.21 5.02
N GLU A 45 30.55 42.50 5.13
CA GLU A 45 29.50 41.72 4.46
C GLU A 45 29.68 41.68 2.93
N GLU A 46 30.00 42.81 2.30
CA GLU A 46 30.21 42.85 0.84
C GLU A 46 31.45 42.06 0.41
N LEU A 47 32.54 42.08 1.20
CA LEU A 47 33.72 41.26 0.94
C LEU A 47 33.40 39.76 1.03
N LEU A 48 32.65 39.34 2.07
CA LEU A 48 32.22 37.95 2.21
C LEU A 48 31.33 37.51 1.05
N LYS A 49 30.43 38.38 0.57
CA LYS A 49 29.57 38.07 -0.58
C LYS A 49 30.38 37.93 -1.87
N ALA A 50 31.34 38.83 -2.09
CA ALA A 50 32.22 38.78 -3.26
C ALA A 50 32.98 37.44 -3.29
N GLU A 51 33.58 37.06 -2.17
CA GLU A 51 34.30 35.79 -2.04
C GLU A 51 33.38 34.59 -2.25
N MET A 52 32.18 34.61 -1.65
CA MET A 52 31.17 33.56 -1.84
C MET A 52 30.77 33.40 -3.31
N LEU A 53 30.63 34.49 -4.06
CA LEU A 53 30.31 34.43 -5.49
C LEU A 53 31.46 33.85 -6.30
N THR A 54 32.69 34.29 -6.04
CA THR A 54 33.89 33.73 -6.67
C THR A 54 33.97 32.21 -6.43
N MET A 55 33.75 31.77 -5.19
CA MET A 55 33.68 30.34 -4.85
C MET A 55 32.56 29.61 -5.62
N LEU A 56 31.36 30.19 -5.71
CA LEU A 56 30.24 29.57 -6.44
C LEU A 56 30.50 29.46 -7.95
N HIS A 57 31.12 30.48 -8.57
CA HIS A 57 31.51 30.44 -9.98
C HIS A 57 32.59 29.38 -10.23
N TYR A 58 33.57 29.27 -9.33
CA TYR A 58 34.61 28.25 -9.39
C TYR A 58 34.04 26.83 -9.24
N ASP A 59 33.20 26.61 -8.22
CA ASP A 59 32.54 25.34 -7.95
C ASP A 59 31.60 24.92 -9.10
N ALA A 60 30.89 25.86 -9.74
CA ALA A 60 29.99 25.56 -10.86
C ALA A 60 30.75 25.08 -12.11
N LEU A 61 31.98 25.55 -12.33
CA LEU A 61 32.84 25.12 -13.44
C LEU A 61 33.49 23.76 -13.19
N HIS A 62 34.03 23.56 -11.98
CA HIS A 62 34.80 22.36 -11.66
C HIS A 62 33.94 21.19 -11.17
N ASP A 63 32.88 21.48 -10.42
CA ASP A 63 32.01 20.50 -9.79
C ASP A 63 30.54 20.87 -10.05
N PRO A 64 30.01 20.77 -11.28
CA PRO A 64 28.68 21.25 -11.61
C PRO A 64 27.58 20.55 -10.76
N PRO A 65 26.52 21.27 -10.35
CA PRO A 65 25.47 20.70 -9.51
C PRO A 65 24.73 19.55 -10.21
N PRO A 66 24.40 18.47 -9.48
CA PRO A 66 23.71 17.32 -10.04
C PRO A 66 22.29 17.70 -10.48
N GLY A 67 21.89 17.26 -11.68
CA GLY A 67 20.55 17.50 -12.23
C GLY A 67 20.41 18.71 -13.16
N VAL A 68 21.51 19.43 -13.46
CA VAL A 68 21.54 20.45 -14.51
C VAL A 68 21.80 19.81 -15.87
N ASP A 69 20.99 20.17 -16.87
CA ASP A 69 21.16 19.69 -18.24
C ASP A 69 22.52 20.10 -18.81
N LYS A 70 23.20 19.20 -19.52
CA LYS A 70 24.51 19.45 -20.14
C LYS A 70 24.51 20.69 -21.05
N LYS A 71 23.41 20.93 -21.78
CA LYS A 71 23.25 22.12 -22.65
C LYS A 71 23.25 23.42 -21.84
N ARG A 72 22.59 23.42 -20.68
CA ARG A 72 22.52 24.58 -19.79
C ARG A 72 23.87 24.85 -19.13
N LEU A 73 24.62 23.80 -18.79
CA LEU A 73 25.98 23.95 -18.25
C LEU A 73 26.92 24.64 -19.26
N VAL A 74 26.89 24.21 -20.53
CA VAL A 74 27.70 24.83 -21.59
C VAL A 74 27.33 26.30 -21.80
N GLN A 75 26.04 26.63 -21.75
CA GLN A 75 25.57 28.02 -21.89
C GLN A 75 26.09 28.93 -20.75
N LEU A 76 26.14 28.41 -19.52
CA LEU A 76 26.59 29.16 -18.34
C LEU A 76 28.11 29.20 -18.19
N GLN A 77 28.85 28.29 -18.84
CA GLN A 77 30.30 28.20 -18.73
C GLN A 77 31.01 29.52 -19.06
N ALA A 78 30.56 30.22 -20.11
CA ALA A 78 31.15 31.49 -20.52
C ALA A 78 30.99 32.59 -19.46
N SER A 79 29.85 32.64 -18.74
CA SER A 79 29.64 33.64 -17.69
C SER A 79 30.47 33.35 -16.44
N HIS A 80 30.65 32.08 -16.09
CA HIS A 80 31.53 31.71 -14.98
C HIS A 80 33.00 32.03 -15.27
N LEU A 81 33.48 31.76 -16.49
CA LEU A 81 34.85 32.10 -16.89
C LEU A 81 35.08 33.62 -16.85
N ALA A 82 34.17 34.40 -17.45
CA ALA A 82 34.28 35.87 -17.44
C ALA A 82 34.30 36.46 -16.01
N HIS A 83 33.53 35.89 -15.08
CA HIS A 83 33.56 36.34 -13.68
C HIS A 83 34.89 36.02 -13.01
N LEU A 84 35.46 34.83 -13.24
CA LEU A 84 36.73 34.41 -12.64
C LEU A 84 37.94 35.12 -13.25
N GLU A 85 37.85 35.57 -14.51
CA GLU A 85 38.85 36.45 -15.12
C GLU A 85 38.91 37.80 -14.40
N ALA A 86 37.76 38.36 -14.03
CA ALA A 86 37.67 39.61 -13.29
C ALA A 86 37.98 39.43 -11.78
N HIS A 87 37.66 38.27 -11.21
CA HIS A 87 37.85 37.94 -9.79
C HIS A 87 38.51 36.55 -9.68
N PRO A 88 39.84 36.48 -9.72
CA PRO A 88 40.56 35.22 -9.66
C PRO A 88 40.27 34.46 -8.37
N TYR A 89 40.05 33.15 -8.49
CA TYR A 89 39.90 32.27 -7.33
C TYR A 89 41.28 31.99 -6.70
N GLU A 90 41.43 32.36 -5.43
CA GLU A 90 42.64 32.11 -4.65
C GLU A 90 42.63 30.69 -4.08
N GLN A 91 43.75 29.97 -4.22
CA GLN A 91 43.89 28.61 -3.70
C GLN A 91 44.73 28.63 -2.43
N PHE A 92 44.17 28.06 -1.36
CA PHE A 92 44.83 27.96 -0.05
C PHE A 92 45.31 26.54 0.23
N THR A 93 46.36 26.43 1.03
CA THR A 93 46.88 25.15 1.50
C THR A 93 46.01 24.56 2.61
N ALA A 94 46.12 23.25 2.84
CA ALA A 94 45.40 22.57 3.92
C ALA A 94 45.78 23.11 5.30
N GLU A 95 47.03 23.53 5.49
CA GLU A 95 47.54 24.10 6.74
C GLU A 95 46.95 25.49 7.01
N GLU A 96 46.90 26.35 6.00
CA GLU A 96 46.27 27.68 6.10
C GLU A 96 44.78 27.59 6.40
N LEU A 97 44.04 26.70 5.71
CA LEU A 97 42.63 26.46 5.99
C LEU A 97 42.42 25.86 7.39
N GLY A 98 43.32 25.00 7.85
CA GLY A 98 43.31 24.45 9.21
C GLY A 98 43.50 25.54 10.27
N ALA A 99 44.49 26.41 10.09
CA ALA A 99 44.75 27.55 10.97
C ALA A 99 43.58 28.53 10.99
N ALA A 100 43.00 28.85 9.83
CA ALA A 100 41.82 29.71 9.70
C ALA A 100 40.59 29.11 10.42
N ARG A 101 40.34 27.80 10.28
CA ARG A 101 39.25 27.11 11.00
C ARG A 101 39.44 27.18 12.51
N ALA A 102 40.68 27.02 13.00
CA ALA A 102 40.98 27.13 14.43
C ALA A 102 40.82 28.57 14.95
N ALA A 103 41.18 29.58 14.15
CA ALA A 103 40.91 30.98 14.47
C ALA A 103 39.40 31.26 14.56
N LEU A 104 38.63 30.84 13.55
CA LEU A 104 37.17 30.99 13.52
C LEU A 104 36.47 30.26 14.68
N ALA A 105 36.97 29.08 15.08
CA ALA A 105 36.42 28.35 16.23
C ALA A 105 36.60 29.15 17.53
N ARG A 106 37.80 29.71 17.76
CA ARG A 106 38.07 30.57 18.93
C ARG A 106 37.18 31.82 18.94
N GLU A 107 37.03 32.47 17.79
CA GLU A 107 36.14 33.64 17.66
C GLU A 107 34.67 33.28 17.89
N ALA A 108 34.23 32.14 17.36
CA ALA A 108 32.87 31.65 17.56
C ALA A 108 32.56 31.39 19.03
N ASP A 109 33.52 30.88 19.82
CA ASP A 109 33.35 30.68 21.27
C ASP A 109 33.24 32.02 22.01
N VAL A 110 34.03 33.02 21.62
CA VAL A 110 33.94 34.39 22.18
C VAL A 110 32.57 35.01 21.86
N VAL A 111 32.09 34.88 20.62
CA VAL A 111 30.77 35.40 20.22
C VAL A 111 29.65 34.66 20.95
N ARG A 112 29.76 33.32 21.08
CA ARG A 112 28.80 32.49 21.82
C ARG A 112 28.67 32.95 23.27
N ALA A 113 29.80 33.17 23.95
CA ALA A 113 29.83 33.67 25.32
C ALA A 113 29.32 35.12 25.41
N GLY A 114 29.75 36.01 24.52
CA GLY A 114 29.39 37.43 24.52
C GLY A 114 27.92 37.72 24.19
N MET A 115 27.29 36.89 23.35
CA MET A 115 25.87 37.00 22.99
C MET A 115 24.96 36.11 23.85
N ALA A 116 25.51 35.43 24.86
CA ALA A 116 24.80 34.48 25.72
C ALA A 116 24.00 33.41 24.93
N HIS A 117 24.54 32.98 23.78
CA HIS A 117 23.98 31.86 23.04
C HIS A 117 24.36 30.57 23.77
N GLY A 118 23.44 30.04 24.59
CA GLY A 118 23.56 28.69 25.12
C GLY A 118 23.52 27.63 24.01
N ASP A 119 23.51 26.35 24.39
CA ASP A 119 23.26 25.28 23.42
C ASP A 119 21.79 25.33 22.98
N LEU A 120 21.54 25.95 21.83
CA LEU A 120 20.23 25.94 21.20
C LEU A 120 19.95 24.54 20.65
N GLY A 121 18.86 23.94 21.10
CA GLY A 121 18.35 22.69 20.53
C GLY A 121 17.99 22.85 19.06
N LEU A 122 18.03 21.75 18.31
CA LEU A 122 17.67 21.71 16.89
C LEU A 122 16.25 22.26 16.63
N ASP A 123 15.33 22.07 17.58
CA ASP A 123 13.95 22.54 17.48
C ASP A 123 13.86 24.07 17.47
N ALA A 124 14.63 24.74 18.35
CA ALA A 124 14.70 26.20 18.38
C ALA A 124 15.29 26.76 17.09
N TYR A 125 16.31 26.11 16.53
CA TYR A 125 16.87 26.48 15.22
C TYR A 125 15.85 26.30 14.11
N THR A 126 15.14 25.17 14.08
CA THR A 126 14.13 24.86 13.05
C THR A 126 13.00 25.89 13.07
N GLN A 127 12.51 26.25 14.26
CA GLN A 127 11.49 27.28 14.39
C GLN A 127 11.95 28.64 13.83
N VAL A 128 13.12 29.13 14.27
CA VAL A 128 13.66 30.41 13.80
C VAL A 128 13.90 30.39 12.28
N TRP A 129 14.37 29.25 11.77
CA TRP A 129 14.58 29.04 10.34
C TRP A 129 13.27 29.14 9.55
N GLU A 130 12.22 28.45 9.99
CA GLU A 130 10.90 28.47 9.38
C GLU A 130 10.28 29.87 9.41
N GLU A 131 10.38 30.57 10.53
CA GLU A 131 9.91 31.96 10.68
C GLU A 131 10.65 32.91 9.73
N CYS A 132 11.99 32.80 9.65
CA CYS A 132 12.79 33.61 8.75
C CYS A 132 12.45 33.31 7.28
N LEU A 133 12.31 32.03 6.92
CA LEU A 133 12.01 31.61 5.55
C LEU A 133 10.58 32.00 5.14
N ALA A 134 9.62 31.97 6.06
CA ALA A 134 8.26 32.44 5.82
C ALA A 134 8.22 33.94 5.48
N GLN A 135 9.16 34.73 5.99
CA GLN A 135 9.29 36.15 5.66
C GLN A 135 9.94 36.42 4.31
N VAL A 136 10.55 35.43 3.67
CA VAL A 136 11.20 35.61 2.36
C VAL A 136 10.16 35.56 1.24
N LEU A 137 10.05 36.66 0.50
CA LEU A 137 9.10 36.84 -0.59
C LEU A 137 9.83 37.16 -1.89
N PHE A 138 9.52 36.42 -2.94
CA PHE A 138 10.04 36.68 -4.28
C PHE A 138 9.15 37.68 -5.03
N LEU A 139 9.73 38.78 -5.52
CA LEU A 139 9.04 39.80 -6.29
C LEU A 139 9.21 39.53 -7.79
N PRO A 140 8.13 39.20 -8.53
CA PRO A 140 8.20 38.92 -9.96
C PRO A 140 8.71 40.08 -10.80
N GLY A 141 8.19 41.30 -10.58
CA GLY A 141 8.53 42.47 -11.39
C GLY A 141 9.97 42.93 -11.25
N GLN A 142 10.64 42.63 -10.13
CA GLN A 142 12.04 43.00 -9.86
C GLN A 142 13.00 41.80 -9.93
N ASN A 143 12.48 40.59 -10.18
CA ASN A 143 13.23 39.34 -10.18
C ASN A 143 14.14 39.15 -8.94
N ARG A 144 13.64 39.52 -7.74
CA ARG A 144 14.45 39.58 -6.52
C ARG A 144 13.69 39.09 -5.29
N TYR A 145 14.41 38.48 -4.35
CA TYR A 145 13.90 38.14 -3.03
C TYR A 145 13.99 39.34 -2.07
N THR A 146 12.91 39.58 -1.33
CA THR A 146 12.79 40.65 -0.33
C THR A 146 12.10 40.11 0.92
N ARG A 147 12.12 40.87 2.02
CA ARG A 147 11.33 40.53 3.21
C ARG A 147 9.89 40.97 3.01
N ALA A 148 8.94 40.12 3.40
CA ALA A 148 7.50 40.37 3.27
C ALA A 148 7.09 41.72 3.86
N ASN A 149 7.69 42.12 4.98
CA ASN A 149 7.41 43.40 5.66
C ASN A 149 7.75 44.64 4.83
N LEU A 150 8.75 44.58 3.93
CA LEU A 150 9.10 45.69 3.05
C LEU A 150 8.31 45.70 1.73
N ALA A 151 7.60 44.62 1.41
CA ALA A 151 6.83 44.51 0.17
C ALA A 151 5.44 45.15 0.32
N SER A 152 5.01 45.88 -0.71
CA SER A 152 3.66 46.45 -0.76
C SER A 152 2.58 45.37 -0.85
N LYS A 153 1.34 45.72 -0.53
CA LYS A 153 0.21 44.78 -0.66
C LYS A 153 0.05 44.25 -2.10
N LYS A 154 0.33 45.09 -3.10
CA LYS A 154 0.32 44.73 -4.52
C LYS A 154 1.41 43.70 -4.85
N ASP A 155 2.63 43.95 -4.41
CA ASP A 155 3.78 43.05 -4.60
C ASP A 155 3.57 41.67 -3.96
N ARG A 156 2.90 41.65 -2.78
CA ARG A 156 2.51 40.40 -2.10
C ARG A 156 1.50 39.61 -2.91
N LEU A 157 0.53 40.27 -3.54
CA LEU A 157 -0.45 39.63 -4.44
C LEU A 157 0.25 39.03 -5.66
N GLU A 158 1.07 39.81 -6.36
CA GLU A 158 1.80 39.33 -7.56
C GLU A 158 2.71 38.13 -7.23
N SER A 159 3.38 38.17 -6.07
CA SER A 159 4.19 37.04 -5.60
C SER A 159 3.35 35.79 -5.34
N ALA A 160 2.20 35.94 -4.68
CA ALA A 160 1.28 34.83 -4.41
C ALA A 160 0.71 34.25 -5.71
N GLU A 161 0.35 35.09 -6.68
CA GLU A 161 -0.10 34.67 -8.02
C GLU A 161 0.98 33.88 -8.74
N LYS A 162 2.24 34.35 -8.75
CA LYS A 162 3.36 33.61 -9.35
C LYS A 162 3.59 32.27 -8.68
N LYS A 163 3.54 32.21 -7.34
CA LYS A 163 3.66 30.94 -6.59
C LYS A 163 2.53 29.98 -6.94
N LEU A 164 1.30 30.47 -7.04
CA LEU A 164 0.13 29.67 -7.42
C LEU A 164 0.31 29.10 -8.84
N GLU A 165 0.76 29.92 -9.79
CA GLU A 165 0.97 29.47 -11.17
C GLU A 165 2.12 28.45 -11.28
N GLN A 166 3.21 28.64 -10.53
CA GLN A 166 4.27 27.64 -10.41
C GLN A 166 3.72 26.32 -9.87
N ASN A 167 2.92 26.35 -8.80
CA ASN A 167 2.30 25.17 -8.22
C ASN A 167 1.34 24.48 -9.20
N ARG A 168 0.57 25.23 -9.98
CA ARG A 168 -0.26 24.67 -11.07
C ARG A 168 0.57 23.98 -12.13
N SER A 169 1.69 24.58 -12.54
CA SER A 169 2.63 23.97 -13.50
C SER A 169 3.24 22.68 -12.97
N HIS A 170 3.67 22.68 -11.70
CA HIS A 170 4.18 21.47 -11.03
C HIS A 170 3.11 20.38 -10.94
N MET A 171 1.90 20.73 -10.49
CA MET A 171 0.77 19.80 -10.42
C MET A 171 0.45 19.19 -11.78
N ALA A 172 0.42 19.99 -12.86
CA ALA A 172 0.17 19.49 -14.21
C ALA A 172 1.28 18.55 -14.71
N LYS A 173 2.55 18.84 -14.39
CA LYS A 173 3.69 17.98 -14.75
C LYS A 173 3.66 16.66 -13.99
N GLU A 174 3.45 16.71 -12.68
CA GLU A 174 3.40 15.52 -11.83
C GLU A 174 2.16 14.68 -12.15
N ALA A 175 0.98 15.27 -12.34
CA ALA A 175 -0.22 14.55 -12.77
C ALA A 175 -0.01 13.79 -14.09
N LYS A 176 0.69 14.40 -15.07
CA LYS A 176 1.06 13.72 -16.32
C LYS A 176 2.02 12.55 -16.09
N LYS A 177 3.00 12.69 -15.18
CA LYS A 177 3.91 11.59 -14.81
C LYS A 177 3.16 10.46 -14.11
N CYS A 178 2.32 10.78 -13.13
CA CYS A 178 1.48 9.82 -12.42
C CYS A 178 0.56 9.07 -13.39
N SER A 179 -0.17 9.78 -14.26
CA SER A 179 -1.05 9.14 -15.24
C SER A 179 -0.30 8.19 -16.19
N LYS A 180 0.93 8.53 -16.61
CA LYS A 180 1.77 7.63 -17.41
C LYS A 180 2.19 6.39 -16.61
N MET A 181 2.59 6.59 -15.35
CA MET A 181 2.99 5.50 -14.46
C MET A 181 1.81 4.56 -14.17
N GLU A 182 0.64 5.12 -13.85
CA GLU A 182 -0.60 4.37 -13.62
C GLU A 182 -1.03 3.57 -14.84
N LYS A 183 -0.99 4.16 -16.05
CA LYS A 183 -1.28 3.41 -17.28
C LYS A 183 -0.31 2.25 -17.47
N LYS A 184 0.99 2.46 -17.21
CA LYS A 184 2.00 1.41 -17.28
C LYS A 184 1.74 0.31 -16.25
N LEU A 185 1.47 0.68 -15.00
CA LEU A 185 1.12 -0.26 -13.93
C LEU A 185 -0.13 -1.05 -14.30
N ARG A 186 -1.19 -0.39 -14.78
CA ARG A 186 -2.43 -1.04 -15.19
C ARG A 186 -2.22 -2.10 -16.28
N VAL A 187 -1.37 -1.84 -17.26
CA VAL A 187 -1.03 -2.82 -18.30
C VAL A 187 -0.23 -4.00 -17.71
N LEU A 188 0.75 -3.72 -16.85
CA LEU A 188 1.61 -4.77 -16.28
C LEU A 188 0.92 -5.62 -15.21
N THR A 189 0.09 -5.01 -14.36
CA THR A 189 -0.49 -5.66 -13.18
C THR A 189 -1.98 -5.93 -13.30
N GLY A 190 -2.67 -5.36 -14.30
CA GLY A 190 -4.13 -5.52 -14.44
C GLY A 190 -4.56 -6.97 -14.61
N GLY A 191 -3.82 -7.74 -15.43
CA GLY A 191 -4.08 -9.18 -15.59
C GLY A 191 -3.85 -9.97 -14.31
N TYR A 192 -2.77 -9.67 -13.58
CA TYR A 192 -2.50 -10.29 -12.29
C TYR A 192 -3.58 -9.95 -11.25
N GLN A 193 -4.03 -8.69 -11.17
CA GLN A 193 -5.12 -8.27 -10.28
C GLN A 193 -6.42 -9.03 -10.58
N SER A 194 -6.78 -9.16 -11.86
CA SER A 194 -7.98 -9.92 -12.26
C SER A 194 -7.87 -11.40 -11.89
N ARG A 195 -6.71 -12.03 -12.11
CA ARG A 195 -6.45 -13.41 -11.71
C ARG A 195 -6.50 -13.59 -10.20
N THR A 196 -5.95 -12.65 -9.43
CA THR A 196 -6.04 -12.68 -7.97
C THR A 196 -7.49 -12.60 -7.52
N ALA A 197 -8.28 -11.67 -8.08
CA ALA A 197 -9.70 -11.54 -7.74
C ALA A 197 -10.50 -12.82 -8.05
N SER A 198 -10.24 -13.47 -9.20
CA SER A 198 -10.91 -14.73 -9.55
C SER A 198 -10.51 -15.88 -8.63
N LEU A 199 -9.22 -15.99 -8.28
CA LEU A 199 -8.74 -17.04 -7.37
C LEU A 199 -9.29 -16.86 -5.96
N VAL A 200 -9.37 -15.63 -5.46
CA VAL A 200 -9.99 -15.32 -4.17
C VAL A 200 -11.45 -15.75 -4.15
N LYS A 201 -12.20 -15.45 -5.22
CA LYS A 201 -13.60 -15.87 -5.34
C LYS A 201 -13.75 -17.39 -5.36
N GLN A 202 -12.95 -18.10 -6.16
CA GLN A 202 -12.96 -19.57 -6.21
C GLN A 202 -12.60 -20.19 -4.85
N PHE A 203 -11.64 -19.61 -4.14
CA PHE A 203 -11.26 -20.06 -2.80
C PHE A 203 -12.42 -19.92 -1.81
N GLN A 204 -13.14 -18.79 -1.85
CA GLN A 204 -14.33 -18.56 -1.02
C GLN A 204 -15.45 -19.55 -1.35
N GLU A 205 -15.75 -19.77 -2.63
CA GLU A 205 -16.77 -20.76 -3.05
C GLU A 205 -16.41 -22.19 -2.60
N LEU A 206 -15.14 -22.58 -2.67
CA LEU A 206 -14.67 -23.88 -2.17
C LEU A 206 -14.79 -23.98 -0.65
N GLN A 207 -14.50 -22.91 0.08
CA GLN A 207 -14.65 -22.86 1.52
C GLN A 207 -16.10 -23.09 1.93
N ASP A 208 -17.05 -22.40 1.28
CA ASP A 208 -18.49 -22.57 1.53
C ASP A 208 -18.94 -24.02 1.23
N GLN A 209 -18.44 -24.62 0.15
CA GLN A 209 -18.73 -26.02 -0.19
C GLN A 209 -18.19 -27.01 0.85
N ILE A 210 -16.98 -26.76 1.39
CA ILE A 210 -16.40 -27.59 2.45
C ILE A 210 -17.24 -27.51 3.72
N GLU A 211 -17.70 -26.31 4.10
CA GLU A 211 -18.55 -26.11 5.27
C GLU A 211 -19.89 -26.83 5.13
N GLN A 212 -20.53 -26.70 3.95
CA GLN A 212 -21.77 -27.42 3.64
C GLN A 212 -21.59 -28.95 3.67
N ALA A 213 -20.53 -29.46 3.05
CA ALA A 213 -20.24 -30.90 3.03
C ALA A 213 -19.95 -31.46 4.44
N ASN A 214 -19.28 -30.68 5.29
CA ASN A 214 -19.04 -31.06 6.69
C ASN A 214 -20.35 -31.12 7.50
N LEU A 215 -21.26 -30.16 7.26
CA LEU A 215 -22.57 -30.15 7.88
C LEU A 215 -23.40 -31.37 7.43
N GLU A 216 -23.44 -31.65 6.13
CA GLU A 216 -24.12 -32.83 5.55
C GLU A 216 -23.53 -34.14 6.07
N LEU A 217 -22.20 -34.25 6.18
CA LEU A 217 -21.56 -35.44 6.73
C LEU A 217 -21.97 -35.67 8.19
N SER A 218 -22.05 -34.61 8.99
CA SER A 218 -22.49 -34.68 10.38
C SER A 218 -23.95 -35.13 10.49
N THR A 219 -24.84 -34.53 9.68
CA THR A 219 -26.27 -34.89 9.68
C THR A 219 -26.50 -36.32 9.20
N PHE A 220 -25.82 -36.78 8.14
CA PHE A 220 -25.95 -38.15 7.65
C PHE A 220 -25.39 -39.19 8.62
N LYS A 221 -24.31 -38.89 9.34
CA LYS A 221 -23.81 -39.77 10.41
C LYS A 221 -24.87 -39.94 11.50
N PHE A 222 -25.45 -38.83 11.97
CA PHE A 222 -26.50 -38.86 12.98
C PHE A 222 -27.76 -39.60 12.50
N LEU A 223 -28.21 -39.34 11.27
CA LEU A 223 -29.34 -40.04 10.65
C LEU A 223 -29.07 -41.53 10.49
N ALA A 224 -27.85 -41.92 10.09
CA ALA A 224 -27.47 -43.32 9.93
C ALA A 224 -27.47 -44.07 11.28
N GLU A 225 -27.04 -43.42 12.36
CA GLU A 225 -27.12 -43.99 13.71
C GLU A 225 -28.57 -44.17 14.17
N GLN A 226 -29.44 -43.17 13.96
CA GLN A 226 -30.87 -43.31 14.24
C GLN A 226 -31.52 -44.43 13.42
N GLU A 227 -31.21 -44.50 12.13
CA GLU A 227 -31.79 -45.49 11.24
C GLU A 227 -31.35 -46.91 11.64
N LYS A 228 -30.07 -47.10 11.98
CA LYS A 228 -29.54 -48.36 12.53
C LYS A 228 -30.29 -48.79 13.80
N ALA A 229 -30.63 -47.85 14.68
CA ALA A 229 -31.41 -48.13 15.89
C ALA A 229 -32.91 -48.39 15.60
N ALA A 230 -33.48 -47.79 14.55
CA ALA A 230 -34.88 -47.91 14.18
C ALA A 230 -35.20 -49.18 13.35
N ILE A 231 -34.23 -49.70 12.58
CA ILE A 231 -34.38 -50.95 11.80
C ILE A 231 -34.86 -52.14 12.66
N PRO A 232 -34.22 -52.52 13.78
CA PRO A 232 -34.62 -53.70 14.53
C PRO A 232 -36.06 -53.60 15.07
N ARG A 233 -36.48 -52.42 15.55
CA ARG A 233 -37.85 -52.19 16.01
C ARG A 233 -38.89 -52.38 14.90
N ARG A 234 -38.59 -51.91 13.69
CA ARG A 234 -39.46 -52.10 12.52
C ARG A 234 -39.52 -53.57 12.11
N VAL A 235 -38.39 -54.28 12.11
CA VAL A 235 -38.34 -55.72 11.79
C VAL A 235 -39.12 -56.53 12.82
N GLU A 236 -38.97 -56.24 14.10
CA GLU A 236 -39.68 -56.91 15.19
C GLU A 236 -41.20 -56.69 15.07
N SER A 237 -41.64 -55.44 14.91
CA SER A 237 -43.05 -55.11 14.70
C SER A 237 -43.66 -55.85 13.49
N LEU A 238 -42.94 -55.91 12.36
CA LEU A 238 -43.41 -56.64 11.18
C LEU A 238 -43.43 -58.15 11.42
N THR A 239 -42.46 -58.68 12.16
CA THR A 239 -42.40 -60.10 12.50
C THR A 239 -43.59 -60.49 13.38
N ASP A 240 -43.93 -59.66 14.36
CA ASP A 240 -45.10 -59.87 15.23
C ASP A 240 -46.41 -59.84 14.43
N ASP A 241 -46.56 -58.91 13.49
CA ASP A 241 -47.75 -58.84 12.64
C ASP A 241 -47.86 -60.05 11.70
N VAL A 242 -46.74 -60.54 11.14
CA VAL A 242 -46.70 -61.77 10.34
C VAL A 242 -47.04 -63.00 11.18
N ASN A 243 -46.53 -63.08 12.42
CA ASN A 243 -46.85 -64.17 13.33
C ASN A 243 -48.35 -64.20 13.66
N ARG A 244 -48.94 -63.05 13.97
CA ARG A 244 -50.40 -62.91 14.19
C ARG A 244 -51.22 -63.33 12.97
N GLN A 245 -50.80 -62.93 11.77
CA GLN A 245 -51.45 -63.34 10.50
C GLN A 245 -51.37 -64.87 10.31
N THR A 246 -50.21 -65.46 10.59
CA THR A 246 -49.97 -66.90 10.43
C THR A 246 -50.79 -67.72 11.43
N GLU A 247 -50.91 -67.27 12.68
CA GLU A 247 -51.79 -67.90 13.66
C GLU A 247 -53.26 -67.84 13.23
N ARG A 248 -53.70 -66.68 12.74
CA ARG A 248 -55.06 -66.50 12.22
C ARG A 248 -55.34 -67.40 11.02
N GLU A 249 -54.39 -67.52 10.10
CA GLU A 249 -54.49 -68.40 8.94
C GLU A 249 -54.59 -69.87 9.37
N LYS A 250 -53.73 -70.32 10.30
CA LYS A 250 -53.78 -71.69 10.85
C LYS A 250 -55.16 -72.03 11.44
N VAL A 251 -55.77 -71.09 12.18
CA VAL A 251 -57.11 -71.26 12.75
C VAL A 251 -58.17 -71.36 11.64
N LEU A 252 -58.10 -70.49 10.63
CA LEU A 252 -59.04 -70.51 9.50
C LEU A 252 -58.93 -71.78 8.66
N GLN A 253 -57.71 -72.25 8.38
CA GLN A 253 -57.48 -73.49 7.64
C GLN A 253 -58.02 -74.72 8.40
N LYS A 254 -57.82 -74.80 9.72
CA LYS A 254 -58.43 -75.86 10.55
C LYS A 254 -59.94 -75.86 10.45
N ARG A 255 -60.56 -74.69 10.61
CA ARG A 255 -62.01 -74.53 10.53
C ARG A 255 -62.56 -74.87 9.15
N TYR A 256 -61.83 -74.55 8.08
CA TYR A 256 -62.18 -74.95 6.73
C TYR A 256 -62.13 -76.48 6.56
N ALA A 257 -61.08 -77.13 7.05
CA ALA A 257 -60.96 -78.59 7.01
C ALA A 257 -62.09 -79.29 7.78
N GLU A 258 -62.47 -78.78 8.96
CA GLU A 258 -63.62 -79.27 9.74
C GLU A 258 -64.93 -79.13 8.95
N LEU A 259 -65.22 -77.94 8.40
CA LEU A 259 -66.43 -77.69 7.59
C LEU A 259 -66.47 -78.54 6.31
N GLN A 260 -65.31 -78.82 5.72
CA GLN A 260 -65.20 -79.66 4.53
C GLN A 260 -65.49 -81.14 4.85
N ALA A 261 -65.01 -81.64 6.00
CA ALA A 261 -65.37 -82.96 6.49
C ALA A 261 -66.89 -83.07 6.78
N GLU A 262 -67.49 -82.06 7.42
CA GLU A 262 -68.94 -82.01 7.64
C GLU A 262 -69.73 -82.03 6.32
N LEU A 263 -69.28 -81.28 5.31
CA LEU A 263 -69.88 -81.30 3.97
C LEU A 263 -69.78 -82.67 3.30
N GLU A 264 -68.63 -83.34 3.40
CA GLU A 264 -68.44 -84.69 2.87
C GLU A 264 -69.36 -85.70 3.55
N ASP A 265 -69.50 -85.63 4.87
CA ASP A 265 -70.39 -86.49 5.64
C ASP A 265 -71.87 -86.27 5.28
N LEU A 266 -72.29 -85.01 5.11
CA LEU A 266 -73.63 -84.66 4.63
C LEU A 266 -73.87 -85.16 3.19
N HIS A 267 -72.88 -85.05 2.30
CA HIS A 267 -72.97 -85.58 0.94
C HIS A 267 -73.06 -87.12 0.91
N LYS A 268 -72.27 -87.83 1.72
CA LYS A 268 -72.37 -89.29 1.89
C LYS A 268 -73.72 -89.70 2.45
N GLY A 269 -74.24 -88.97 3.44
CA GLY A 269 -75.57 -89.18 4.00
C GLY A 269 -76.71 -88.93 3.00
N ARG A 270 -76.51 -88.05 2.03
CA ARG A 270 -77.47 -87.78 0.93
C ARG A 270 -77.42 -88.87 -0.14
N GLN A 271 -76.22 -89.31 -0.55
CA GLN A 271 -76.05 -90.43 -1.47
C GLN A 271 -76.58 -91.76 -0.90
N ALA A 272 -76.46 -91.99 0.41
CA ALA A 272 -77.07 -93.14 1.08
C ALA A 272 -78.60 -93.08 1.13
N LYS A 273 -79.20 -91.89 1.11
CA LYS A 273 -80.66 -91.70 1.00
C LYS A 273 -81.17 -91.88 -0.43
N ASP A 274 -80.39 -91.48 -1.43
CA ASP A 274 -80.76 -91.62 -2.86
C ASP A 274 -80.49 -93.05 -3.41
N ALA A 275 -79.66 -93.85 -2.72
CA ALA A 275 -79.38 -95.26 -3.06
C ALA A 275 -80.29 -96.29 -2.35
N ALA A 276 -81.26 -95.84 -1.54
CA ALA A 276 -82.25 -96.73 -0.94
C ALA A 276 -83.30 -97.16 -1.99
N PRO A 277 -83.52 -98.46 -2.24
CA PRO A 277 -84.53 -98.91 -3.20
C PRO A 277 -85.95 -98.48 -2.77
N PRO A 278 -86.86 -98.21 -3.73
CA PRO A 278 -88.21 -97.76 -3.41
C PRO A 278 -88.93 -98.81 -2.56
N LYS A 279 -89.58 -98.36 -1.47
CA LYS A 279 -90.48 -99.22 -0.69
C LYS A 279 -91.59 -99.75 -1.61
N PRO A 280 -91.90 -101.05 -1.60
CA PRO A 280 -92.98 -101.61 -2.40
C PRO A 280 -94.33 -101.04 -1.96
N VAL A 281 -95.18 -100.86 -2.97
CA VAL A 281 -96.58 -100.43 -2.90
C VAL A 281 -97.38 -101.45 -2.10
N GLU A 282 -98.03 -101.03 -1.01
CA GLU A 282 -99.19 -101.73 -0.45
C GLU A 282 -100.45 -101.14 -1.10
N THR A 283 -101.04 -101.93 -2.00
CA THR A 283 -102.45 -101.83 -2.39
C THR A 283 -103.28 -102.48 -1.30
N ASP A 284 -104.31 -101.82 -0.79
CA ASP A 284 -105.55 -102.49 -0.36
C ASP A 284 -106.72 -101.49 -0.33
N THR A 285 -107.74 -101.86 -1.13
CA THR A 285 -109.18 -101.51 -1.14
C THR A 285 -109.64 -100.06 -1.00
#